data_AF-A0A6P0P7L5-F1
#
_entry.id   AF-A0A6P0P7L5-F1
#
_cell.length_a   1.000
_cell.length_b   1.000
_cell.length_c   1.000
_cell.angle_alpha   90.00
_cell.angle_beta   90.00
_cell.angle_gamma   90.00
#
_symmetry.space_group_name_H-M   'P 1'
#
loop_
_entity.id
_entity.type
_entity.pdbx_description
1 polymer ?
#
loop_
_entity_poly.entity_id
_entity_poly.type
_entity_poly.pdbx_seq_one_letter_code
_entity_poly.pdbx_strand_id
1 'polypeptide(L)'
;MKKLQNLAINLGLTVSTLIFAVTVGEIGLRIAKIETPRPPREDSNQELLYTAKDPNRGWAGNPNATAFWTGEGIPSELKMNSGGFRDYERSKTQPENGLRIALLGD
;
A
#
# COMPACT_ATOMS: atom_id res chain seq x y z
N MET A 1 -17.80 -24.33 42.97
CA MET A 1 -18.73 -24.67 41.86
C MET A 1 -19.36 -23.43 41.23
N LYS A 2 -20.11 -22.58 41.97
CA LYS A 2 -20.75 -21.36 41.40
C LYS A 2 -19.79 -20.38 40.69
N LYS A 3 -18.59 -20.15 41.23
CA LYS A 3 -17.58 -19.28 40.58
C LYS A 3 -17.10 -19.83 39.23
N LEU A 4 -16.93 -21.15 39.13
CA LEU A 4 -16.49 -21.82 37.90
C LEU A 4 -17.59 -21.77 36.83
N GLN A 5 -18.85 -21.94 37.25
CA GLN A 5 -20.01 -21.78 36.38
C GLN A 5 -20.14 -20.35 35.86
N ASN A 6 -20.00 -19.34 36.73
CA ASN A 6 -20.04 -17.94 36.31
C ASN A 6 -18.89 -17.59 35.36
N LEU A 7 -17.68 -18.11 35.61
CA LEU A 7 -16.55 -17.95 34.70
C LEU A 7 -16.86 -18.54 33.32
N ALA A 8 -17.38 -19.77 33.27
CA ALA A 8 -17.73 -20.45 32.03
C ALA A 8 -18.83 -19.70 31.26
N ILE A 9 -19.85 -19.19 31.96
CA ILE A 9 -20.92 -18.38 31.37
C ILE A 9 -20.36 -17.09 30.77
N ASN A 10 -19.54 -16.36 31.53
CA ASN A 10 -18.95 -15.10 31.04
C ASN A 10 -18.03 -15.33 29.85
N LEU A 11 -17.18 -16.35 29.90
CA LEU A 11 -16.28 -16.70 28.82
C LEU A 11 -17.06 -17.08 27.56
N GLY A 12 -18.11 -17.91 27.72
CA GLY A 12 -19.02 -18.27 26.63
C GLY A 12 -19.69 -17.04 26.01
N LEU A 13 -20.12 -16.09 26.84
CA LEU A 13 -20.73 -14.85 26.38
C LEU A 13 -19.74 -14.00 25.57
N THR A 14 -18.51 -13.84 26.05
CA THR A 14 -17.45 -13.06 25.39
C THR A 14 -17.03 -13.68 24.06
N VAL A 15 -16.83 -15.00 24.01
CA VAL A 15 -16.47 -15.69 22.78
C VAL A 15 -17.61 -15.60 21.76
N SER A 16 -18.86 -15.76 22.21
CA SER A 16 -20.03 -15.66 21.32
C SER A 16 -20.21 -14.26 20.76
N THR A 17 -20.02 -13.22 21.57
CA THR A 17 -20.10 -11.83 21.11
C THR A 17 -18.96 -11.48 20.14
N LEU A 18 -17.75 -11.98 20.37
CA LEU A 18 -16.64 -11.80 19.44
C LEU A 18 -16.94 -12.45 18.08
N ILE A 19 -17.39 -13.71 18.07
CA ILE A 19 -17.75 -14.42 16.84
C ILE A 19 -18.87 -13.70 16.11
N PHE A 20 -19.90 -13.26 16.83
CA PHE A 20 -21.01 -12.50 16.25
C PHE A 20 -20.54 -11.20 15.60
N ALA A 21 -19.72 -10.41 16.29
CA ALA A 21 -19.19 -9.15 15.77
C ALA A 21 -18.35 -9.36 14.50
N VAL A 22 -17.47 -10.37 14.50
CA VAL A 22 -16.67 -10.72 13.31
C VAL A 22 -17.57 -11.15 12.15
N THR A 23 -18.59 -11.95 12.42
CA THR A 23 -19.52 -12.45 11.39
C THR A 23 -20.32 -11.30 10.76
N VAL A 24 -20.85 -10.39 11.57
CA VAL A 24 -21.58 -9.21 11.08
C VAL A 24 -20.66 -8.30 10.28
N GLY A 25 -19.42 -8.09 10.74
CA GLY A 25 -18.41 -7.34 9.99
C GLY A 25 -18.13 -7.94 8.62
N GLU A 26 -17.92 -9.25 8.55
CA GLU A 26 -17.69 -9.98 7.31
C GLU A 26 -18.89 -9.88 6.35
N ILE A 27 -20.11 -10.06 6.86
CA ILE A 27 -21.34 -9.88 6.05
C ILE A 27 -21.40 -8.45 5.48
N GLY A 28 -21.11 -7.43 6.30
CA GLY A 28 -21.04 -6.05 5.86
C GLY A 28 -20.01 -5.83 4.75
N LEU A 29 -18.82 -6.42 4.88
CA LEU A 29 -17.78 -6.40 3.85
C LEU A 29 -18.24 -7.06 2.55
N ARG A 30 -18.93 -8.22 2.63
CA ARG A 30 -19.46 -8.93 1.45
C ARG A 30 -20.56 -8.13 0.75
N ILE A 31 -21.46 -7.49 1.50
CA ILE A 31 -22.48 -6.58 0.95
C ILE A 31 -21.82 -5.38 0.25
N ALA A 32 -20.77 -4.82 0.86
CA ALA A 32 -20.00 -3.70 0.30
C ALA A 32 -19.05 -4.12 -0.84
N LYS A 33 -19.01 -5.41 -1.20
CA LYS A 33 -18.09 -5.98 -2.20
C LYS A 33 -16.60 -5.70 -1.89
N ILE A 34 -16.24 -5.62 -0.61
CA ILE A 34 -14.85 -5.46 -0.17
C ILE A 34 -14.25 -6.84 0.03
N GLU A 35 -13.50 -7.32 -0.96
CA GLU A 35 -12.82 -8.61 -0.91
C GLU A 35 -11.43 -8.50 -0.26
N THR A 36 -10.99 -9.56 0.42
CA THR A 36 -9.65 -9.70 1.01
C THR A 36 -8.89 -10.89 0.40
N PRO A 37 -7.63 -10.72 -0.04
CA PRO A 37 -6.93 -9.45 -0.22
C PRO A 37 -7.64 -8.54 -1.23
N ARG A 38 -7.55 -7.22 -1.05
CA ARG A 38 -8.18 -6.26 -1.97
C ARG A 38 -7.78 -6.64 -3.40
N PRO A 39 -8.73 -6.88 -4.32
CA PRO A 39 -8.39 -7.12 -5.70
C PRO A 39 -7.60 -5.91 -6.21
N PRO A 40 -6.57 -6.12 -7.04
CA PRO A 40 -5.97 -5.01 -7.77
C PRO A 40 -7.11 -4.24 -8.44
N ARG A 41 -7.11 -2.92 -8.26
CA ARG A 41 -8.18 -2.03 -8.67
C ARG A 41 -8.47 -2.28 -10.16
N GLU A 42 -9.72 -2.50 -10.54
CA GLU A 42 -10.09 -2.99 -11.89
C GLU A 42 -9.81 -1.96 -13.01
N ASP A 43 -9.50 -0.71 -12.64
CA ASP A 43 -8.96 0.35 -13.51
C ASP A 43 -7.44 0.25 -13.75
N SER A 44 -6.74 -0.71 -13.11
CA SER A 44 -5.29 -0.86 -13.18
C SER A 44 -4.84 -1.97 -14.12
N ASN A 45 -4.96 -1.72 -15.43
CA ASN A 45 -4.03 -2.31 -16.41
C ASN A 45 -2.61 -1.72 -16.29
N GLN A 46 -2.40 -0.82 -15.33
CA GLN A 46 -1.09 -0.27 -14.99
C GLN A 46 -0.50 -1.09 -13.86
N GLU A 47 0.68 -1.66 -14.08
CA GLU A 47 1.55 -2.12 -13.00
C GLU A 47 1.49 -1.11 -11.87
N LEU A 48 0.92 -1.52 -10.73
CA LEU A 48 0.59 -0.61 -9.64
C LEU A 48 1.83 0.20 -9.25
N LEU A 49 1.87 1.46 -9.65
CA LEU A 49 3.01 2.37 -9.54
C LEU A 49 3.73 2.32 -8.19
N TYR A 50 3.01 1.98 -7.12
CA TYR A 50 3.42 2.13 -5.73
C TYR A 50 3.57 0.80 -4.98
N THR A 51 3.57 -0.35 -5.66
CA THR A 51 3.40 -1.66 -4.98
C THR A 51 4.70 -2.49 -4.87
N ALA A 52 5.85 -1.94 -5.25
CA ALA A 52 7.11 -2.60 -5.01
C ALA A 52 7.40 -2.61 -3.49
N LYS A 53 7.32 -3.80 -2.88
CA LYS A 53 7.88 -4.05 -1.55
C LYS A 53 9.40 -4.11 -1.68
N ASP A 54 10.07 -3.01 -1.35
CA ASP A 54 11.53 -2.96 -1.28
C ASP A 54 11.97 -3.48 0.10
N PRO A 55 12.78 -4.55 0.20
CA PRO A 55 13.17 -5.16 1.46
C PRO A 55 14.01 -4.23 2.37
N ASN A 56 14.62 -3.19 1.80
CA ASN A 56 15.43 -2.22 2.54
C ASN A 56 14.70 -0.89 2.77
N ARG A 57 13.68 -0.58 1.96
CA ARG A 57 13.03 0.76 1.92
C ARG A 57 11.54 0.73 2.25
N GLY A 58 10.94 -0.45 2.40
CA GLY A 58 9.52 -0.61 2.63
C GLY A 58 8.72 -0.42 1.35
N TRP A 59 8.10 0.76 1.19
CA TRP A 59 7.31 1.10 -0.01
C TRP A 59 8.17 1.85 -1.01
N ALA A 60 8.28 1.31 -2.23
CA ALA A 60 8.94 1.96 -3.34
C ALA A 60 8.02 1.98 -4.56
N GLY A 61 8.26 2.96 -5.44
CA GLY A 61 7.66 2.94 -6.76
C GLY A 61 8.18 1.74 -7.56
N ASN A 62 7.34 1.16 -8.45
CA ASN A 62 7.78 0.09 -9.34
C ASN A 62 8.90 0.59 -10.26
N PRO A 63 10.06 -0.10 -10.31
CA PRO A 63 11.15 0.25 -11.22
C PRO A 63 10.68 0.38 -12.67
N ASN A 64 11.07 1.46 -13.34
CA ASN A 64 10.76 1.76 -14.74
C ASN A 64 9.25 1.89 -15.08
N ALA A 65 8.38 1.96 -14.08
CA ALA A 65 6.96 2.13 -14.32
C ALA A 65 6.66 3.52 -14.91
N THR A 66 5.71 3.55 -15.85
CA THR A 66 5.14 4.78 -16.40
C THR A 66 3.64 4.79 -16.17
N ALA A 67 3.10 5.93 -15.77
CA ALA A 67 1.66 6.11 -15.64
C ALA A 67 1.26 7.57 -15.79
N PHE A 68 -0.04 7.79 -15.82
CA PHE A 68 -0.63 9.11 -15.87
C PHE A 68 -1.38 9.37 -14.57
N TRP A 69 -0.91 10.34 -13.78
CA TRP A 69 -1.51 10.71 -12.50
C TRP A 69 -2.60 11.74 -12.71
N THR A 70 -3.79 11.46 -12.16
CA THR A 70 -4.97 12.33 -12.23
C THR A 70 -5.56 12.64 -10.86
N GLY A 71 -4.92 12.19 -9.77
CA GLY A 71 -5.49 12.28 -8.42
C GLY A 71 -5.44 13.68 -7.82
N GLU A 72 -4.26 14.28 -7.79
CA GLU A 72 -4.02 15.62 -7.21
C GLU A 72 -3.17 16.46 -8.17
N GLY A 73 -3.51 17.75 -8.31
CA GLY A 73 -2.80 18.69 -9.16
C GLY A 73 -3.17 18.60 -10.64
N ILE A 74 -2.28 19.08 -11.51
CA ILE A 74 -2.46 19.00 -12.97
C ILE A 74 -2.17 17.56 -13.42
N PRO A 75 -3.06 16.94 -14.23
CA PRO A 75 -2.81 15.62 -14.77
C PRO A 75 -1.46 15.53 -15.48
N SER A 76 -0.62 14.61 -15.02
CA SER A 76 0.80 14.57 -15.39
C SER A 76 1.29 13.14 -15.59
N GLU A 77 2.20 12.94 -16.53
CA GLU A 77 2.90 11.68 -16.70
C GLU A 77 3.93 11.49 -15.59
N LEU A 78 3.84 10.37 -14.87
CA LEU A 78 4.84 9.89 -13.93
C LEU A 78 5.73 8.87 -14.63
N LYS A 79 7.03 9.12 -14.65
CA LYS A 79 8.06 8.18 -15.12
C LYS A 79 9.03 7.87 -13.99
N MET A 80 9.12 6.60 -13.64
CA MET A 80 10.01 6.11 -12.59
C MET A 80 11.33 5.62 -13.17
N ASN A 81 12.39 5.73 -12.38
CA ASN A 81 13.71 5.21 -12.74
C ASN A 81 13.86 3.75 -12.28
N SER A 82 15.03 3.14 -12.45
CA SER A 82 15.29 1.76 -12.03
C SER A 82 15.24 1.54 -10.50
N GLY A 83 15.26 2.63 -9.74
CA GLY A 83 15.06 2.66 -8.29
C GLY A 83 13.66 3.13 -7.84
N GLY A 84 12.70 3.32 -8.75
CA GLY A 84 11.32 3.69 -8.46
C GLY A 84 11.06 5.20 -8.45
N PHE A 85 10.39 5.70 -7.40
CA PHE A 85 9.96 7.09 -7.22
C PHE A 85 11.13 8.05 -6.90
N ARG A 86 12.05 8.20 -7.85
CA ARG A 86 13.25 9.01 -7.73
C ARG A 86 13.42 9.88 -8.98
N ASP A 87 14.37 10.80 -8.90
CA ASP A 87 14.86 11.57 -10.04
C ASP A 87 15.29 10.64 -11.20
N TYR A 88 15.42 11.16 -12.41
CA TYR A 88 15.79 10.36 -13.59
C TYR A 88 17.13 9.64 -13.43
N GLU A 89 17.35 8.59 -14.23
CA GLU A 89 18.64 7.89 -14.23
C GLU A 89 19.78 8.82 -14.60
N ARG A 90 20.71 9.02 -13.67
CA ARG A 90 21.93 9.80 -13.88
C ARG A 90 23.11 8.84 -13.88
N SER A 91 23.96 8.95 -14.90
CA SER A 91 25.23 8.24 -14.91
C SER A 91 26.03 8.53 -13.63
N LYS A 92 26.75 7.55 -13.09
CA LYS A 92 27.68 7.80 -11.98
C LYS A 92 28.98 8.47 -12.45
N THR A 93 29.33 8.32 -13.72
CA THR A 93 30.56 8.85 -14.31
C THR A 93 30.46 10.35 -14.52
N GLN A 94 31.36 11.12 -13.91
CA GLN A 94 31.42 12.56 -14.10
C GLN A 94 31.71 12.91 -15.57
N PRO A 95 30.99 13.89 -16.17
CA PRO A 95 31.31 14.36 -17.52
C PRO A 95 32.66 15.08 -17.54
N GLU A 96 33.45 14.86 -18.59
CA GLU A 96 34.83 15.41 -18.72
C GLU A 96 34.87 16.94 -18.60
N ASN A 97 33.85 17.64 -19.10
CA ASN A 97 33.77 19.11 -19.11
C ASN A 97 32.50 19.64 -18.40
N GLY A 98 32.02 18.95 -17.36
CA GLY A 98 30.80 19.35 -16.66
C GLY A 98 30.91 19.30 -15.14
N LEU A 99 30.31 20.29 -14.48
CA LEU A 99 30.13 20.31 -13.03
C LEU A 99 28.79 19.65 -12.67
N ARG A 100 28.79 18.81 -11.62
CA ARG A 100 27.58 18.26 -11.02
C ARG A 100 27.27 19.03 -9.76
N ILE A 101 26.16 19.74 -9.74
CA ILE A 101 25.72 20.53 -8.59
C ILE A 101 24.44 19.89 -8.08
N ALA A 102 24.47 19.44 -6.83
CA ALA A 102 23.26 19.04 -6.11
C ALA A 102 22.78 20.24 -5.30
N LEU A 103 21.53 20.65 -5.53
CA LEU A 103 20.88 21.67 -4.70
C LEU A 103 19.95 20.93 -3.73
N LEU A 104 20.10 21.23 -2.46
CA LEU A 104 19.22 20.76 -1.40
C LEU A 104 18.66 21.98 -0.69
N GLY A 105 17.34 22.04 -0.59
CA GLY A 105 16.58 23.09 0.10
C GLY A 105 15.32 22.49 0.69
N ASP A 106 14.55 23.33 1.36
CA ASP A 106 13.19 23.04 1.83
C ASP A 106 12.10 23.48 0.82
#